data_AF-A0A9K3IIK3-F1
#
_entry.id   AF-A0A9K3IIK3-F1
#
_cell.length_a   1.000
_cell.length_b   1.000
_cell.length_c   1.000
_cell.angle_alpha   90.00
_cell.angle_beta   90.00
_cell.angle_gamma   90.00
#
_symmetry.space_group_name_H-M   'P 1'
#
loop_
_entity.id
_entity.type
_entity.pdbx_description
1 polymer ?
#
loop_
_entity_poly.entity_id
_entity_poly.type
_entity_poly.pdbx_seq_one_letter_code
_entity_poly.pdbx_strand_id
1 'polypeptide(L)' 'MEAFRGTLDDIIDTVSANHPIAPLLNALTPHGKLVLVGAPEKPLEVASFSLIMGNNFDH' A
#
# COMPACT_ATOMS: atom_id res chain seq x y z
N MET A 1 9.98 8.18 5.64
CA MET A 1 9.18 9.20 4.94
C MET A 1 7.89 9.36 5.73
N GLU A 2 7.79 10.41 6.54
CA GLU A 2 6.68 10.70 7.47
C GLU A 2 5.74 11.76 6.86
N ALA A 3 5.28 11.59 5.61
CA ALA A 3 4.64 12.70 4.89
C ALA A 3 3.23 12.47 4.31
N PHE A 4 2.69 11.24 4.30
CA PHE A 4 1.45 10.97 3.56
C PHE A 4 0.53 9.92 4.19
N ARG A 5 0.53 9.75 5.52
CA ARG A 5 -0.34 8.72 6.13
C ARG A 5 -1.82 9.03 5.88
N GLY A 6 -2.53 8.11 5.25
CA GLY A 6 -3.96 8.24 5.00
C GLY A 6 -4.35 9.44 4.13
N THR A 7 -3.50 9.83 3.17
CA THR A 7 -3.77 11.01 2.31
C THR A 7 -4.03 10.68 0.85
N LEU A 8 -3.77 9.44 0.42
CA LEU A 8 -3.89 9.02 -0.98
C LEU A 8 -5.05 8.04 -1.13
N ASP A 9 -5.96 8.30 -2.06
CA ASP A 9 -7.09 7.38 -2.32
C ASP A 9 -6.67 6.18 -3.18
N ASP A 10 -5.85 6.43 -4.20
CA ASP A 10 -5.38 5.39 -5.11
C ASP A 10 -3.87 5.56 -5.38
N ILE A 11 -3.13 4.45 -5.35
CA ILE A 11 -1.71 4.37 -5.71
C ILE A 11 -1.56 3.37 -6.85
N ILE A 12 -0.89 3.77 -7.93
CA ILE A 12 -0.50 2.89 -9.03
C ILE A 12 1.00 2.65 -8.93
N ASP A 13 1.38 1.42 -8.60
CA ASP A 13 2.77 1.01 -8.48
C ASP A 13 3.25 0.38 -9.78
N THR A 14 4.24 1.03 -10.40
CA THR A 14 4.83 0.64 -11.69
C THR A 14 6.24 0.07 -11.55
N VAL A 15 6.74 -0.06 -10.32
CA VAL A 15 8.12 -0.48 -10.06
C VAL A 15 8.24 -1.99 -10.29
N SER A 16 9.04 -2.38 -11.29
CA SER A 16 9.27 -3.79 -11.64
C SER A 16 10.40 -4.45 -10.83
N ALA A 17 10.76 -3.85 -9.70
CA ALA A 17 11.79 -4.32 -8.78
C ALA A 17 11.22 -4.47 -7.37
N ASN A 18 11.85 -5.32 -6.56
CA ASN A 18 11.42 -5.53 -5.19
C ASN A 18 11.59 -4.26 -4.35
N HIS A 19 10.52 -3.82 -3.68
CA HIS A 19 10.52 -2.63 -2.84
C HIS A 19 9.47 -2.74 -1.72
N PRO A 20 9.62 -2.00 -0.61
CA PRO A 20 8.72 -2.13 0.53
C PRO A 20 7.36 -1.50 0.26
N ILE A 21 6.29 -2.29 0.49
CA ILE A 21 4.90 -1.90 0.23
C ILE A 21 4.20 -1.35 1.46
N ALA A 22 4.66 -1.72 2.66
CA ALA A 22 4.09 -1.22 3.91
C ALA A 22 4.00 0.32 4.00
N PRO A 23 4.99 1.10 3.53
CA PRO A 23 4.87 2.56 3.49
C PRO A 23 3.78 3.05 2.53
N LEU A 24 3.54 2.35 1.41
CA LEU A 24 2.50 2.69 0.44
C LEU A 24 1.12 2.40 1.02
N LEU A 25 0.95 1.25 1.67
CA LEU A 25 -0.30 0.89 2.36
C LEU A 25 -0.63 1.88 3.48
N ASN A 26 0.37 2.33 4.23
CA ASN A 26 0.18 3.36 5.26
C ASN A 26 -0.21 4.72 4.69
N ALA A 27 0.08 4.97 3.41
CA ALA A 27 -0.26 6.23 2.76
C ALA A 27 -1.70 6.27 2.23
N LEU A 28 -2.34 5.11 2.10
CA LEU A 28 -3.71 4.99 1.61
C LEU A 28 -4.74 5.44 2.65
N THR A 29 -5.78 6.14 2.20
CA THR A 29 -7.00 6.40 2.98
C THR A 29 -7.73 5.07 3.27
N PRO A 30 -8.63 5.04 4.26
CA PRO A 30 -9.54 3.90 4.42
C PRO A 30 -10.26 3.60 3.10
N HIS A 31 -10.27 2.33 2.71
CA HIS A 31 -10.79 1.86 1.41
C HIS A 31 -10.01 2.31 0.16
N GLY A 32 -8.85 2.97 0.33
CA GLY A 32 -7.95 3.31 -0.77
C GLY A 32 -7.34 2.07 -1.42
N LYS A 33 -6.89 2.19 -2.67
CA LYS A 33 -6.43 1.05 -3.48
C LYS A 33 -4.96 1.18 -3.87
N LEU A 34 -4.22 0.09 -3.70
CA LEU A 34 -2.91 -0.10 -4.30
C LEU A 34 -3.04 -1.01 -5.52
N VAL A 35 -2.77 -0.47 -6.71
CA VAL A 35 -2.80 -1.22 -7.98
C VAL A 35 -1.36 -1.52 -8.39
N LEU A 36 -0.99 -2.79 -8.36
CA LEU A 36 0.33 -3.28 -8.77
C LEU A 36 0.33 -3.54 -10.28
N VAL A 37 1.12 -2.76 -11.01
CA VAL A 37 1.34 -2.89 -12.46
C VAL A 37 2.78 -3.35 -12.74
N GLY A 38 3.71 -3.06 -11.84
CA GLY A 38 5.06 -3.62 -11.89
C GLY A 38 5.03 -5.15 -11.79
N ALA A 39 5.89 -5.80 -12.57
CA ALA A 39 6.03 -7.27 -12.57
C ALA A 39 7.39 -7.64 -11.93
N PRO A 40 7.50 -7.63 -10.59
CA PRO A 40 8.73 -8.04 -9.93
C PRO A 40 8.95 -9.56 -10.07
N GLU A 41 10.21 -9.96 -10.21
CA GLU A 41 10.58 -11.39 -10.31
C GLU A 41 10.33 -12.17 -9.01
N LYS A 42 10.28 -11.47 -7.87
CA LYS A 42 10.05 -12.06 -6.55
C LYS A 42 8.63 -11.74 -6.08
N PRO A 43 7.97 -12.68 -5.37
CA PRO A 43 6.68 -12.42 -4.75
C PRO A 43 6.74 -11.22 -3.81
N LEU A 44 5.68 -10.43 -3.81
CA LEU A 44 5.58 -9.24 -2.97
C LEU A 44 5.25 -9.63 -1.53
N GLU A 45 6.02 -9.11 -0.58
CA GLU A 45 5.76 -9.32 0.84
C GLU A 45 4.73 -8.30 1.35
N VAL A 46 3.57 -8.80 1.77
CA VAL A 46 2.47 -7.97 2.29
C VAL A 46 2.20 -8.34 3.74
N ALA A 47 2.28 -7.35 4.63
CA ALA A 47 1.89 -7.51 6.03
C ALA A 47 0.35 -7.57 6.12
N SER A 48 -0.20 -8.74 6.40
CA SER A 48 -1.66 -8.97 6.49
C SER A 48 -2.34 -8.06 7.52
N PHE A 49 -1.64 -7.69 8.60
CA PHE A 49 -2.15 -6.76 9.61
C PHE A 49 -2.45 -5.37 9.04
N SER A 50 -1.63 -4.88 8.11
CA SER A 50 -1.85 -3.59 7.45
C SER A 50 -3.13 -3.59 6.60
N LEU A 51 -3.48 -4.72 6.00
CA LEU A 51 -4.74 -4.87 5.23
C LEU A 51 -5.96 -4.91 6.14
N ILE A 52 -5.88 -5.65 7.26
CA ILE A 52 -6.98 -5.77 8.23
C ILE A 52 -7.25 -4.42 8.90
N MET A 53 -6.19 -3.69 9.24
CA MET A 53 -6.30 -2.47 10.02
C MET A 53 -6.70 -1.26 9.17
N GLY A 54 -6.29 -1.18 7.90
CA GLY A 54 -6.63 -0.07 7.00
C GLY A 54 -8.12 0.05 6.66
N ASN A 55 -8.91 -1.02 6.85
CA ASN A 55 -10.34 -1.05 6.49
C ASN A 55 -11.29 -0.83 7.68
N ASN A 56 -10.76 -0.63 8.90
CA ASN A 56 -11.54 -0.63 10.15
C ASN A 56 -11.50 0.70 10.94
N PHE A 57 -10.85 1.75 10.43
CA PHE A 57 -10.65 3.02 11.16
C PHE A 57 -11.55 4.17 10.67
N ASP A 58 -12.84 3.89 10.45
CA ASP A 58 -13.87 4.92 10.18
C ASP A 58 -14.96 4.98 11.29
N HIS A 59 -14.55 4.83 12.55
CA HIS A 59 -15.41 5.12 13.71
C HIS A 59 -14.69 6.03 14.72
#